data_AF-A0AAV5A570-F1
#
_entry.id   AF-A0AAV5A570-F1
#
_cell.length_a   1.000
_cell.length_b   1.000
_cell.length_c   1.000
_cell.angle_alpha   90.00
_cell.angle_beta   90.00
_cell.angle_gamma   90.00
#
_symmetry.space_group_name_H-M   'P 1'
#
loop_
_entity.id
_entity.type
_entity.pdbx_description
1 polymer ?
#
loop_
_entity_poly.entity_id
_entity_poly.type
_entity_poly.pdbx_seq_one_letter_code
_entity_poly.pdbx_strand_id
1 'polypeptide(L)'
;MNHEPISNETSERLGFIFEQVGDDLNTVRFDARPEGDPVVAFAFDILAFKLSSNSLSKNVFQKHKIPTLTVQLTREPEWRSLYPELKGPEMCVLHFGPNHDMGRFGYGILGEEYMSKYLRRSSQTSSSIYFTAQNDREYKWKPTGPLIECVDTHTRKWVARYDARYAPPQMQIKGDGVLICTELMVTWYLFMNAKKWKWNIKTAKEIRAA
;
A
#
# COMPACT_ATOMS: atom_id res chain seq x y z
N MET A 1 -42.34 -17.07 -19.24
CA MET A 1 -41.79 -15.88 -18.56
C MET A 1 -40.34 -15.78 -18.96
N ASN A 2 -40.03 -14.84 -19.85
CA ASN A 2 -38.67 -14.59 -20.33
C ASN A 2 -37.98 -13.71 -19.28
N HIS A 3 -36.89 -14.21 -18.69
CA HIS A 3 -35.99 -13.37 -17.93
C HIS A 3 -35.20 -12.51 -18.93
N GLU A 4 -35.48 -11.21 -18.95
CA GLU A 4 -34.61 -10.25 -19.60
C GLU A 4 -33.23 -10.25 -18.91
N PRO A 5 -32.12 -10.15 -19.65
CA PRO A 5 -30.81 -10.01 -19.05
C PRO A 5 -30.71 -8.64 -18.36
N ILE A 6 -30.35 -8.67 -17.09
CA ILE A 6 -30.02 -7.51 -16.27
C ILE A 6 -28.99 -6.66 -17.02
N SER A 7 -29.32 -5.38 -17.19
CA SER A 7 -28.54 -4.37 -17.87
C SER A 7 -27.08 -4.36 -17.43
N ASN A 8 -26.16 -4.20 -18.39
CA ASN A 8 -24.75 -3.92 -18.17
C ASN A 8 -24.59 -2.66 -17.30
N GLU A 9 -24.51 -2.85 -15.99
CA GLU A 9 -24.12 -1.81 -15.06
C GLU A 9 -22.66 -1.46 -15.34
N THR A 10 -22.43 -0.20 -15.68
CA THR A 10 -21.12 0.34 -16.03
C THR A 10 -20.28 0.37 -14.75
N SER A 11 -19.60 -0.75 -14.44
CA SER A 11 -18.67 -0.84 -13.33
C SER A 11 -17.53 0.16 -13.56
N GLU A 12 -17.58 1.29 -12.87
CA GLU A 12 -16.47 2.24 -12.83
C GLU A 12 -15.23 1.54 -12.25
N ARG A 13 -14.13 1.58 -13.00
CA ARG A 13 -12.83 1.02 -12.61
C ARG A 13 -12.04 2.09 -11.90
N LEU A 14 -11.33 1.74 -10.83
CA LEU A 14 -10.70 2.68 -9.93
C LEU A 14 -9.31 2.15 -9.53
N GLY A 15 -8.24 2.83 -9.92
CA GLY A 15 -6.88 2.32 -9.71
C GLY A 15 -5.90 3.18 -8.93
N PHE A 16 -4.98 2.47 -8.27
CA PHE A 16 -3.64 2.92 -7.99
C PHE A 16 -2.74 2.34 -9.06
N ILE A 17 -1.56 2.91 -9.21
CA ILE A 17 -0.53 2.42 -10.10
C ILE A 17 0.75 2.33 -9.27
N PHE A 18 1.30 1.12 -9.13
CA PHE A 18 2.65 0.95 -8.63
C PHE A 18 3.57 0.81 -9.82
N GLU A 19 4.55 1.68 -9.93
CA GLU A 19 5.55 1.68 -10.99
C GLU A 19 6.92 1.50 -10.35
N GLN A 20 7.68 0.51 -10.83
CA GLN A 20 9.09 0.46 -10.54
C GLN A 20 9.80 1.54 -11.37
N VAL A 21 10.56 2.42 -10.72
CA VAL A 21 11.31 3.47 -11.39
C VAL A 21 12.69 2.89 -11.79
N GLY A 22 12.83 2.45 -13.04
CA GLY A 22 14.03 1.82 -13.63
C GLY A 22 13.74 1.18 -15.00
N ASP A 23 14.74 0.55 -15.64
CA ASP A 23 14.65 -0.03 -17.00
C ASP A 23 13.63 -1.18 -17.16
N ASP A 24 12.93 -1.56 -16.09
CA ASP A 24 11.95 -2.63 -16.05
C ASP A 24 10.66 -2.16 -15.36
N LEU A 25 9.69 -1.72 -16.18
CA LEU A 25 8.36 -1.31 -15.76
C LEU A 25 7.53 -2.54 -15.33
N ASN A 26 7.38 -2.74 -14.03
CA ASN A 26 6.29 -3.54 -13.47
C ASN A 26 5.20 -2.58 -12.99
N THR A 27 4.09 -2.52 -13.72
CA THR A 27 2.92 -1.72 -13.35
C THR A 27 1.93 -2.61 -12.62
N VAL A 28 1.69 -2.38 -11.32
CA VAL A 28 0.58 -3.04 -10.60
C VAL A 28 -0.61 -2.10 -10.65
N ARG A 29 -1.72 -2.55 -11.25
CA ARG A 29 -2.98 -1.82 -11.31
C ARG A 29 -3.96 -2.34 -10.28
N PHE A 30 -4.75 -1.41 -9.78
CA PHE A 30 -5.78 -1.66 -8.79
C PHE A 30 -7.09 -1.37 -9.53
N ASP A 31 -8.09 -2.18 -9.30
CA ASP A 31 -9.46 -1.97 -9.73
C ASP A 31 -10.27 -1.65 -8.48
N ALA A 32 -11.43 -1.01 -8.62
CA ALA A 32 -12.43 -1.05 -7.57
C ALA A 32 -13.82 -1.19 -8.15
N ARG A 33 -14.70 -1.74 -7.33
CA ARG A 33 -16.09 -2.04 -7.57
C ARG A 33 -16.84 -1.50 -6.36
N PRO A 34 -17.79 -0.58 -6.54
CA PRO A 34 -18.76 -0.32 -5.48
C PRO A 34 -19.63 -1.58 -5.35
N GLU A 35 -19.64 -2.22 -4.18
CA GLU A 35 -20.55 -3.34 -3.92
C GLU A 35 -21.41 -3.02 -2.68
N GLY A 36 -22.65 -2.63 -2.94
CA GLY A 36 -23.80 -2.85 -2.04
C GLY A 36 -23.74 -2.38 -0.58
N ASP A 37 -22.98 -1.32 -0.27
CA ASP A 37 -22.99 -0.48 0.95
C ASP A 37 -21.98 0.67 0.70
N PRO A 38 -21.75 1.69 1.57
CA PRO A 38 -20.74 2.75 1.31
C PRO A 38 -19.28 2.26 1.47
N VAL A 39 -19.02 1.03 1.01
CA VAL A 39 -17.73 0.36 0.97
C VAL A 39 -17.26 0.36 -0.48
N VAL A 40 -16.16 1.05 -0.75
CA VAL A 40 -15.48 0.99 -2.05
C VAL A 40 -14.62 -0.27 -2.04
N ALA A 41 -15.01 -1.31 -2.78
CA ALA A 41 -14.28 -2.57 -2.82
C ALA A 41 -13.21 -2.53 -3.92
N PHE A 42 -11.93 -2.51 -3.61
CA PHE A 42 -10.85 -2.57 -4.60
C PHE A 42 -10.60 -4.02 -5.02
N ALA A 43 -10.61 -4.35 -6.30
CA ALA A 43 -10.04 -5.59 -6.82
C ALA A 43 -8.58 -5.36 -7.23
N PHE A 44 -7.70 -6.34 -7.12
CA PHE A 44 -6.29 -6.20 -7.46
C PHE A 44 -5.93 -7.20 -8.51
N ASP A 45 -5.14 -6.83 -9.50
CA ASP A 45 -4.37 -7.81 -10.25
C ASP A 45 -2.89 -7.72 -9.85
N ILE A 46 -2.44 -8.65 -9.01
CA ILE A 46 -1.01 -8.80 -8.66
C ILE A 46 -0.37 -9.80 -9.64
N LEU A 47 -0.69 -9.73 -10.93
CA LEU A 47 0.00 -10.52 -11.93
C LEU A 47 1.33 -9.85 -12.31
N ALA A 48 2.40 -10.48 -11.79
CA ALA A 48 3.80 -10.35 -12.19
C ALA A 48 4.53 -9.06 -11.75
N PHE A 49 5.11 -9.11 -10.54
CA PHE A 49 6.45 -8.55 -10.36
C PHE A 49 7.42 -9.40 -11.18
N LYS A 50 7.66 -9.07 -12.45
CA LYS A 50 8.81 -9.60 -13.18
C LYS A 50 9.99 -8.71 -12.85
N LEU A 51 10.70 -9.03 -11.77
CA LEU A 51 11.99 -8.42 -11.47
C LEU A 51 12.94 -8.75 -12.62
N SER A 52 13.07 -7.88 -13.62
CA SER A 52 14.32 -7.82 -14.34
C SER A 52 15.25 -6.93 -13.52
N SER A 53 16.33 -7.55 -13.10
CA SER A 53 17.49 -6.89 -12.55
C SER A 53 18.36 -6.57 -13.75
N ASN A 54 18.34 -5.33 -14.26
CA ASN A 54 19.48 -4.80 -14.99
C ASN A 54 19.51 -3.27 -15.02
N SER A 55 20.73 -2.75 -14.93
CA SER A 55 21.20 -1.43 -15.38
C SER A 55 21.05 -0.20 -14.46
N LEU A 56 22.20 0.07 -13.83
CA LEU A 56 22.76 1.29 -13.24
C LEU A 56 22.27 2.65 -13.79
N SER A 57 21.80 3.52 -12.89
CA SER A 57 21.85 4.97 -13.12
C SER A 57 23.31 5.46 -13.02
N LYS A 58 23.94 5.70 -14.19
CA LYS A 58 25.25 6.35 -14.31
C LYS A 58 25.12 7.84 -13.97
N ASN A 59 25.13 8.16 -12.67
CA ASN A 59 25.60 9.46 -12.21
C ASN A 59 27.02 9.28 -11.66
N VAL A 60 27.95 10.04 -12.24
CA VAL A 60 29.40 10.04 -12.04
C VAL A 60 29.75 10.35 -10.57
N PHE A 61 29.73 9.34 -9.72
CA PHE A 61 30.51 9.22 -8.49
C PHE A 61 30.74 7.73 -8.23
N GLN A 62 31.94 7.26 -8.54
CA GLN A 62 32.34 5.87 -8.45
C GLN A 62 32.56 5.48 -6.97
N LYS A 63 31.47 5.15 -6.28
CA LYS A 63 31.47 4.37 -5.04
C LYS A 63 30.37 3.33 -5.22
N HIS A 64 30.72 2.05 -5.18
CA HIS A 64 29.86 0.89 -5.41
C HIS A 64 28.37 1.14 -5.06
N LYS A 65 27.56 1.57 -6.02
CA LYS A 65 26.12 1.71 -5.83
C LYS A 65 25.53 0.33 -6.02
N ILE A 66 25.30 -0.37 -4.91
CA ILE A 66 24.40 -1.52 -4.90
C ILE A 66 23.05 -0.98 -5.41
N PRO A 67 22.47 -1.54 -6.49
CA PRO A 67 21.21 -1.05 -7.02
C PRO A 67 20.13 -1.12 -5.94
N THR A 68 19.51 0.02 -5.67
CA THR A 68 18.41 0.15 -4.72
C THR A 68 17.09 0.18 -5.48
N LEU A 69 16.17 -0.71 -5.12
CA LEU A 69 14.82 -0.72 -5.69
C LEU A 69 14.12 0.61 -5.36
N THR A 70 13.52 1.25 -6.36
CA THR A 70 12.62 2.40 -6.17
C THR A 70 11.24 2.05 -6.70
N VAL A 71 10.23 2.25 -5.88
CA VAL A 71 8.83 2.02 -6.23
C VAL A 71 8.07 3.33 -6.07
N GLN A 72 7.35 3.73 -7.11
CA GLN A 72 6.45 4.86 -7.08
C GLN A 72 5.01 4.34 -7.03
N LEU A 73 4.24 4.84 -6.07
CA LEU A 73 2.81 4.64 -5.96
C LEU A 73 2.12 5.93 -6.39
N THR A 74 1.23 5.87 -7.36
CA THR A 74 0.45 7.03 -7.83
C THR A 74 -1.03 6.68 -7.86
N ARG A 75 -1.89 7.63 -7.50
CA ARG A 75 -3.34 7.53 -7.73
C ARG A 75 -3.65 7.71 -9.21
N GLU A 76 -4.53 6.90 -9.77
CA GLU A 76 -4.95 7.05 -11.16
C GLU A 76 -5.63 8.42 -11.37
N PRO A 77 -5.30 9.18 -12.43
CA PRO A 77 -5.84 10.53 -12.66
C PRO A 77 -7.37 10.59 -12.70
N GLU A 78 -7.99 9.59 -13.33
CA GLU A 78 -9.43 9.41 -13.42
C GLU A 78 -10.05 9.28 -12.02
N TRP A 79 -9.45 8.42 -11.19
CA TRP A 79 -9.88 8.22 -9.80
C TRP A 79 -9.78 9.49 -8.96
N ARG A 80 -8.64 10.17 -9.09
CA ARG A 80 -8.41 11.44 -8.40
C ARG A 80 -9.48 12.48 -8.73
N SER A 81 -9.95 12.50 -9.98
CA SER A 81 -10.97 13.45 -10.44
C SER A 81 -12.33 13.18 -9.81
N LEU A 82 -12.62 11.94 -9.42
CA LEU A 82 -13.86 11.55 -8.74
C LEU A 82 -13.86 11.89 -7.25
N TYR A 83 -12.69 11.92 -6.62
CA TYR A 83 -12.55 12.16 -5.17
C TYR A 83 -11.56 13.31 -4.85
N PRO A 84 -11.88 14.55 -5.26
CA PRO A 84 -11.00 15.71 -5.05
C PRO A 84 -10.83 16.08 -3.57
N GLU A 85 -11.74 15.65 -2.69
CA GLU A 85 -11.71 15.89 -1.25
C GLU A 85 -10.66 15.08 -0.49
N LEU A 86 -10.02 14.11 -1.15
CA LEU A 86 -9.01 13.26 -0.53
C LEU A 86 -7.73 14.04 -0.27
N LYS A 87 -7.51 14.26 1.03
CA LYS A 87 -6.39 15.05 1.55
C LYS A 87 -5.05 14.33 1.54
N GLY A 88 -5.04 13.05 1.16
CA GLY A 88 -3.83 12.25 1.07
C GLY A 88 -2.96 12.62 -0.13
N PRO A 89 -1.66 12.29 -0.09
CA PRO A 89 -0.74 12.55 -1.19
C PRO A 89 -1.16 11.77 -2.45
N GLU A 90 -1.02 12.41 -3.62
CA GLU A 90 -1.29 11.78 -4.91
C GLU A 90 -0.28 10.69 -5.25
N MET A 91 0.96 10.86 -4.77
CA MET A 91 2.09 10.02 -5.08
C MET A 91 2.92 9.74 -3.84
N CYS A 92 3.47 8.53 -3.75
CA CYS A 92 4.48 8.14 -2.77
C CYS A 92 5.65 7.48 -3.48
N VAL A 93 6.88 7.86 -3.14
CA VAL A 93 8.09 7.19 -3.66
C VAL A 93 8.76 6.44 -2.52
N LEU A 94 9.03 5.15 -2.73
CA LEU A 94 9.65 4.24 -1.79
C LEU A 94 11.06 3.89 -2.30
N HIS A 95 12.08 4.29 -1.55
CA HIS A 95 13.47 3.96 -1.80
C HIS A 95 13.91 2.85 -0.85
N PHE A 96 14.12 1.65 -1.38
CA PHE A 96 14.57 0.50 -0.59
C PHE A 96 16.09 0.53 -0.41
N GLY A 97 16.56 -0.06 0.68
CA GLY A 97 17.98 -0.30 0.90
C GLY A 97 18.53 -1.41 0.00
N PRO A 98 19.86 -1.64 0.06
CA PRO A 98 20.48 -2.85 -0.48
C PRO A 98 19.73 -4.11 -0.04
N ASN A 99 19.68 -5.14 -0.91
CA ASN A 99 19.03 -6.42 -0.62
C ASN A 99 17.53 -6.34 -0.25
N HIS A 100 16.85 -5.27 -0.69
CA HIS A 100 15.46 -4.99 -0.34
C HIS A 100 15.24 -4.69 1.15
N ASP A 101 16.25 -4.17 1.85
CA ASP A 101 16.07 -3.70 3.22
C ASP A 101 15.16 -2.47 3.30
N MET A 102 14.61 -2.21 4.50
CA MET A 102 13.86 -1.00 4.77
C MET A 102 14.73 0.23 4.46
N GLY A 103 14.20 1.15 3.65
CA GLY A 103 14.85 2.42 3.39
C GLY A 103 13.96 3.58 3.80
N ARG A 104 13.75 4.50 2.86
CA ARG A 104 13.05 5.77 3.06
C ARG A 104 11.87 5.86 2.11
N PHE A 105 10.85 6.62 2.46
CA PHE A 105 9.80 6.97 1.52
C PHE A 105 9.31 8.38 1.76
N GLY A 106 8.75 8.99 0.73
CA GLY A 106 8.22 10.35 0.77
C GLY A 106 6.88 10.45 0.08
N TYR A 107 6.04 11.34 0.59
CA TYR A 107 4.73 11.65 0.03
C TYR A 107 4.81 12.93 -0.81
N GLY A 108 4.94 12.79 -2.13
CA GLY A 108 5.08 13.93 -3.05
C GLY A 108 6.29 14.82 -2.70
N ILE A 109 6.03 16.11 -2.47
CA ILE A 109 7.05 17.13 -2.12
C ILE A 109 7.42 17.09 -0.63
N LEU A 110 6.66 16.37 0.19
CA LEU A 110 6.95 16.25 1.62
C LEU A 110 8.25 15.47 1.82
N GLY A 111 9.03 15.87 2.82
CA GLY A 111 10.32 15.26 3.13
C GLY A 111 10.25 13.74 3.33
N GLU A 112 11.37 13.08 3.08
CA GLU A 112 11.46 11.62 3.24
C GLU A 112 11.49 11.18 4.70
N GLU A 113 10.69 10.17 5.03
CA GLU A 113 10.68 9.48 6.30
C GLU A 113 11.23 8.06 6.20
N TYR A 114 11.68 7.49 7.32
CA TYR A 114 12.10 6.10 7.36
C TYR A 114 10.88 5.16 7.32
N MET A 115 10.94 4.12 6.49
CA MET A 115 9.89 3.08 6.41
C MET A 115 9.61 2.43 7.77
N SER A 116 10.63 2.30 8.62
CA SER A 116 10.54 1.74 9.97
C SER A 116 9.60 2.52 10.90
N LYS A 117 9.33 3.80 10.64
CA LYS A 117 8.37 4.61 11.42
C LYS A 117 6.93 4.12 11.22
N TYR A 118 6.63 3.51 10.08
CA TYR A 118 5.31 3.03 9.66
C TYR A 118 5.14 1.51 9.82
N LEU A 119 6.20 0.84 10.29
CA LEU A 119 6.18 -0.58 10.61
C LEU A 119 6.58 -0.75 12.06
N ARG A 120 5.60 -0.77 12.97
CA ARG A 120 5.85 -0.95 14.41
C ARG A 120 5.04 -2.11 14.96
N ARG A 121 5.64 -2.91 15.82
CA ARG A 121 4.90 -3.91 16.61
C ARG A 121 4.60 -3.38 18.01
N SER A 122 3.45 -3.75 18.56
CA SER A 122 3.13 -3.48 19.97
C SER A 122 3.98 -4.33 20.91
N SER A 123 4.29 -5.57 20.52
CA SER A 123 5.14 -6.52 21.24
C SER A 123 5.84 -7.46 20.26
N GLN A 124 6.89 -8.16 20.69
CA GLN A 124 7.63 -9.09 19.83
C GLN A 124 6.75 -10.23 19.29
N THR A 125 5.75 -10.66 20.07
CA THR A 125 4.80 -11.72 19.72
C THR A 125 3.60 -11.23 18.89
N SER A 126 3.41 -9.92 18.76
CA SER A 126 2.27 -9.36 18.02
C SER A 126 2.46 -9.52 16.52
N SER A 127 1.47 -10.12 15.86
CA SER A 127 1.39 -10.16 14.39
C SER A 127 0.83 -8.88 13.79
N SER A 128 0.34 -7.94 14.62
CA SER A 128 -0.22 -6.67 14.17
C SER A 128 0.87 -5.63 13.95
N ILE A 129 0.77 -4.89 12.86
CA ILE A 129 1.68 -3.80 12.52
C ILE A 129 0.94 -2.47 12.61
N TYR A 130 1.48 -1.56 13.40
CA TYR A 130 0.93 -0.26 13.72
C TYR A 130 1.62 0.83 12.90
N PHE A 131 0.83 1.81 12.48
CA PHE A 131 1.29 3.03 11.84
C PHE A 131 0.42 4.21 12.28
N THR A 132 0.97 5.42 12.19
CA THR A 132 0.24 6.67 12.40
C THR A 132 0.07 7.32 11.03
N ALA A 133 -1.17 7.62 10.64
CA ALA A 133 -1.44 8.30 9.37
C ALA A 133 -1.23 9.82 9.52
N GLN A 134 -1.32 10.57 8.41
CA GLN A 134 -1.12 12.02 8.43
C GLN A 134 -2.18 12.80 9.23
N ASN A 135 -3.31 12.16 9.54
CA ASN A 135 -4.35 12.71 10.39
C ASN A 135 -4.10 12.49 11.90
N ASP A 136 -2.87 12.11 12.28
CA ASP A 136 -2.43 11.78 13.64
C ASP A 136 -3.18 10.61 14.31
N ARG A 137 -4.03 9.89 13.57
CA ARG A 137 -4.69 8.69 14.08
C ARG A 137 -3.81 7.47 13.90
N GLU A 138 -3.87 6.57 14.88
CA GLU A 138 -3.14 5.31 14.84
C GLU A 138 -4.04 4.19 14.29
N TYR A 139 -3.47 3.44 13.35
CA TYR A 139 -4.10 2.31 12.69
C TYR A 139 -3.22 1.07 12.82
N LYS A 140 -3.79 -0.11 12.59
CA LYS A 140 -3.02 -1.34 12.56
C LYS A 140 -3.50 -2.32 11.50
N TRP A 141 -2.56 -2.93 10.80
CA TRP A 141 -2.79 -4.12 10.00
C TRP A 141 -2.78 -5.36 10.88
N LYS A 142 -3.88 -6.10 10.90
CA LYS A 142 -4.08 -7.31 11.70
C LYS A 142 -4.42 -8.48 10.77
N PRO A 143 -3.60 -9.55 10.75
CA PRO A 143 -4.00 -10.81 10.14
C PRO A 143 -5.19 -11.43 10.89
N THR A 144 -6.25 -11.77 10.16
CA THR A 144 -7.45 -12.46 10.67
C THR A 144 -7.75 -13.65 9.76
N GLY A 145 -7.07 -14.77 10.01
CA GLY A 145 -7.18 -15.96 9.14
C GLY A 145 -6.64 -15.68 7.72
N PRO A 146 -7.44 -15.88 6.66
CA PRO A 146 -7.03 -15.56 5.29
C PRO A 146 -7.08 -14.05 4.98
N LEU A 147 -7.67 -13.25 5.87
CA LEU A 147 -7.85 -11.82 5.70
C LEU A 147 -6.71 -11.04 6.36
N ILE A 148 -6.47 -9.84 5.86
CA ILE A 148 -5.65 -8.83 6.53
C ILE A 148 -6.51 -7.57 6.66
N GLU A 149 -6.81 -7.16 7.88
CA GLU A 149 -7.68 -6.02 8.16
C GLU A 149 -6.86 -4.84 8.68
N CYS A 150 -7.09 -3.65 8.14
CA CYS A 150 -6.64 -2.40 8.75
C CYS A 150 -7.73 -1.91 9.70
N VAL A 151 -7.37 -1.75 10.98
CA VAL A 151 -8.28 -1.34 12.05
C VAL A 151 -7.84 0.01 12.60
N ASP A 152 -8.78 0.95 12.71
CA ASP A 152 -8.61 2.19 13.46
C ASP A 152 -8.53 1.83 14.96
N THR A 153 -7.44 2.18 15.61
CA THR A 153 -7.20 1.78 17.01
C THR A 153 -8.13 2.47 18.01
N HIS A 154 -8.65 3.65 17.66
CA HIS A 154 -9.57 4.42 18.47
C HIS A 154 -10.99 3.86 18.36
N THR A 155 -11.51 3.70 17.14
CA THR A 155 -12.88 3.21 16.93
C THR A 155 -13.01 1.69 17.00
N ARG A 156 -11.90 0.96 16.87
CA ARG A 156 -11.81 -0.51 16.78
C ARG A 156 -12.57 -1.10 15.59
N LYS A 157 -12.93 -0.27 14.61
CA LYS A 157 -13.57 -0.69 13.37
C LYS A 157 -12.52 -0.86 12.29
N TRP A 158 -12.71 -1.86 11.42
CA TRP A 158 -11.90 -1.98 10.23
C TRP A 158 -12.24 -0.84 9.25
N VAL A 159 -11.20 -0.26 8.66
CA VAL A 159 -11.27 0.77 7.63
C VAL A 159 -10.80 0.25 6.27
N ALA A 160 -9.98 -0.80 6.27
CA ALA A 160 -9.65 -1.55 5.05
C ALA A 160 -9.54 -3.05 5.33
N ARG A 161 -9.70 -3.89 4.30
CA ARG A 161 -9.59 -5.35 4.39
C ARG A 161 -9.07 -5.92 3.08
N TYR A 162 -7.92 -6.57 3.14
CA TYR A 162 -7.34 -7.37 2.06
C TYR A 162 -7.74 -8.85 2.19
N ASP A 163 -8.18 -9.46 1.09
CA ASP A 163 -8.51 -10.87 0.98
C ASP A 163 -7.79 -11.51 -0.22
N ALA A 164 -6.84 -12.39 0.10
CA ALA A 164 -6.03 -13.11 -0.89
C ALA A 164 -6.79 -14.24 -1.61
N ARG A 165 -7.99 -14.60 -1.15
CA ARG A 165 -8.75 -15.75 -1.68
C ARG A 165 -9.49 -15.42 -2.97
N TYR A 166 -9.73 -14.14 -3.26
CA TYR A 166 -10.30 -13.74 -4.52
C TYR A 166 -9.29 -13.95 -5.66
N ALA A 167 -9.83 -14.23 -6.85
CA ALA A 167 -9.08 -14.34 -8.10
C ALA A 167 -9.60 -13.24 -9.05
N PRO A 168 -8.93 -12.07 -9.12
CA PRO A 168 -7.67 -11.76 -8.46
C PRO A 168 -7.90 -11.19 -7.03
N PRO A 169 -6.87 -11.09 -6.15
CA PRO A 169 -7.05 -10.67 -4.75
C PRO A 169 -7.83 -9.36 -4.62
N GLN A 170 -8.45 -9.05 -3.47
CA GLN A 170 -9.23 -7.81 -3.31
C GLN A 170 -8.94 -7.06 -2.00
N MET A 171 -9.05 -5.74 -1.99
CA MET A 171 -9.03 -4.89 -0.80
C MET A 171 -10.25 -4.00 -0.73
N GLN A 172 -11.04 -4.16 0.30
CA GLN A 172 -12.16 -3.29 0.56
C GLN A 172 -11.71 -2.12 1.43
N ILE A 173 -12.11 -0.89 1.11
CA ILE A 173 -11.88 0.30 1.94
C ILE A 173 -13.21 0.97 2.23
N LYS A 174 -13.49 1.24 3.50
CA LYS A 174 -14.69 2.01 3.91
C LYS A 174 -14.51 3.49 3.63
N GLY A 175 -15.61 4.24 3.55
CA GLY A 175 -15.60 5.71 3.47
C GLY A 175 -14.55 6.39 4.35
N ASP A 176 -14.51 6.07 5.65
CA ASP A 176 -13.52 6.63 6.60
C ASP A 176 -12.06 6.31 6.24
N GLY A 177 -11.82 5.18 5.57
CA GLY A 177 -10.50 4.76 5.10
C GLY A 177 -10.09 5.41 3.78
N VAL A 178 -11.05 5.89 2.97
CA VAL A 178 -10.74 6.53 1.68
C VAL A 178 -9.88 7.78 1.90
N LEU A 179 -10.13 8.54 2.98
CA LEU A 179 -9.36 9.74 3.34
C LEU A 179 -7.85 9.49 3.58
N ILE A 180 -7.47 8.24 3.86
CA ILE A 180 -6.09 7.80 4.11
C ILE A 180 -5.67 6.69 3.13
N CYS A 181 -6.31 6.63 1.94
CA CYS A 181 -6.13 5.54 1.00
C CYS A 181 -4.67 5.35 0.59
N THR A 182 -3.94 6.44 0.34
CA THR A 182 -2.53 6.36 -0.05
C THR A 182 -1.69 5.75 1.06
N GLU A 183 -1.90 6.16 2.31
CA GLU A 183 -1.21 5.57 3.47
C GLU A 183 -1.59 4.10 3.67
N LEU A 184 -2.87 3.73 3.46
CA LEU A 184 -3.29 2.33 3.49
C LEU A 184 -2.52 1.51 2.45
N MET A 185 -2.42 2.00 1.22
CA MET A 185 -1.72 1.31 0.14
C MET A 185 -0.21 1.18 0.41
N VAL A 186 0.44 2.25 0.86
CA VAL A 186 1.86 2.23 1.23
C VAL A 186 2.12 1.26 2.37
N THR A 187 1.36 1.37 3.46
CA THR A 187 1.60 0.56 4.66
C THR A 187 1.22 -0.90 4.45
N TRP A 188 0.21 -1.19 3.64
CA TRP A 188 -0.10 -2.54 3.19
C TRP A 188 1.05 -3.12 2.36
N TYR A 189 1.56 -2.36 1.38
CA TYR A 189 2.68 -2.80 0.56
C TYR A 189 3.92 -3.09 1.39
N LEU A 190 4.26 -2.19 2.33
CA LEU A 190 5.35 -2.39 3.28
C LEU A 190 5.12 -3.63 4.16
N PHE A 191 3.89 -3.85 4.65
CA PHE A 191 3.55 -5.01 5.47
C PHE A 191 3.72 -6.34 4.71
N MET A 192 3.25 -6.40 3.46
CA MET A 192 3.36 -7.59 2.62
C MET A 192 4.81 -7.91 2.29
N ASN A 193 5.60 -6.89 1.97
CA ASN A 193 7.02 -7.06 1.69
C ASN A 193 7.85 -7.37 2.93
N ALA A 194 7.50 -6.82 4.10
CA ALA A 194 8.17 -7.16 5.35
C ALA A 194 8.05 -8.66 5.68
N LYS A 195 6.89 -9.28 5.37
CA LYS A 195 6.72 -10.73 5.47
C LYS A 195 7.56 -11.48 4.44
N LYS A 196 7.51 -11.05 3.17
CA LYS A 196 8.23 -11.67 2.06
C LYS A 196 9.76 -11.64 2.26
N TRP A 197 10.30 -10.51 2.68
CA TRP A 197 11.74 -10.27 2.86
C TRP A 197 12.22 -10.47 4.30
N LYS A 198 11.34 -10.92 5.20
CA LYS A 198 11.66 -11.27 6.60
C LYS A 198 12.31 -10.12 7.39
N TRP A 199 11.81 -8.90 7.20
CA TRP A 199 12.34 -7.73 7.91
C TRP A 199 12.21 -7.85 9.43
N ASN A 200 13.23 -7.40 10.14
CA ASN A 200 13.19 -7.27 11.60
C ASN A 200 12.43 -6.00 12.00
N ILE A 201 11.12 -6.13 12.18
CA ILE A 201 10.26 -5.02 12.61
C ILE A 201 10.40 -4.82 14.12
N LYS A 202 10.91 -3.65 14.50
CA LYS A 202 11.08 -3.25 15.90
C LYS A 202 9.73 -3.04 16.59
N THR A 203 9.72 -3.28 17.89
CA THR A 203 8.61 -2.90 18.77
C THR A 203 8.65 -1.41 19.08
N ALA A 204 7.50 -0.84 19.47
CA ALA A 204 7.43 0.56 19.90
C ALA A 204 8.40 0.86 21.07
N LYS A 205 8.63 -0.11 21.96
CA LYS A 205 9.58 0.01 23.07
C LYS A 205 11.03 0.11 22.56
N GLU A 206 11.41 -0.74 21.62
CA GLU A 206 12.77 -0.74 21.02
C GLU A 206 13.03 0.53 20.20
N ILE A 207 12.00 1.09 19.56
CA ILE A 207 12.11 2.35 18.81
C ILE A 207 12.36 3.53 19.76
N ARG A 208 11.70 3.57 20.92
CA ARG A 208 11.87 4.65 21.91
C ARG A 208 13.22 4.61 22.64
N ALA A 209 13.89 3.46 22.65
CA ALA A 209 15.16 3.25 23.33
C ALA A 209 16.39 3.52 22.43
N ALA A 210 16.18 3.72 21.13
CA ALA A 210 17.21 3.97 20.13
C ALA A 210 17.28 5.46 19.78
#